data_AF-A0A7S4PF11-F1
#
_entry.id   AF-A0A7S4PF11-F1
#
_cell.length_a   1.000
_cell.length_b   1.000
_cell.length_c   1.000
_cell.angle_alpha   90.00
_cell.angle_beta   90.00
_cell.angle_gamma   90.00
#
_symmetry.space_group_name_H-M   'P 1'
#
loop_
_entity.id
_entity.type
_entity.pdbx_description
1 polymer ?
#
loop_
_entity_poly.entity_id
_entity_poly.type
_entity_poly.pdbx_seq_one_letter_code
_entity_poly.pdbx_strand_id
1 'polypeptide(L)'
;MASYQTYYKQLEEKFEKQRADLRDRLVIELTEKKMASEQNLRKLKGSNDKEKDKKIEEEKEKAIQMVAELTAKCNTEVSALQEEFDLSTKLLVEAYEKYLQGIDSSPKFLNLTVNVSLPKQQITLKSIVLKPTDTTTELKQKIEERLVLLKNPISDFGKDAVFILHPLFGSDEKGKGKEEDSAIYLKEKVAIVLCSDPPPPQGSTISVMGGVTLESDKPKQCFTQLPFEKGKSQCSYYTCLTCKKMNWICATCVDVCHKGHETKPYILDHKPNWACCYCVKMKKCTIVKKK
;
A
#
# COMPACT_ATOMS: atom_id res chain seq x y z
N MET A 1 -2.33 13.72 11.43
CA MET A 1 -3.34 13.23 12.39
C MET A 1 -2.99 13.50 13.86
N ALA A 2 -1.71 13.47 14.28
CA ALA A 2 -1.33 13.73 15.68
C ALA A 2 -1.74 15.11 16.24
N SER A 3 -1.89 16.15 15.41
CA SER A 3 -2.27 17.49 15.91
C SER A 3 -3.74 17.60 16.34
N TYR A 4 -4.66 16.88 15.69
CA TYR A 4 -6.09 16.98 15.97
C TYR A 4 -6.47 16.30 17.29
N GLN A 5 -6.00 15.06 17.51
CA GLN A 5 -6.17 14.37 18.79
C GLN A 5 -5.59 15.18 19.95
N THR A 6 -4.43 15.81 19.73
CA THR A 6 -3.81 16.66 20.76
C THR A 6 -4.65 17.89 21.06
N TYR A 7 -5.21 18.55 20.04
CA TYR A 7 -6.09 19.71 20.23
C TYR A 7 -7.39 19.33 20.94
N TYR A 8 -8.03 18.22 20.54
CA TYR A 8 -9.27 17.75 21.18
C TYR A 8 -9.04 17.43 22.65
N LYS A 9 -7.94 16.73 22.96
CA LYS A 9 -7.56 16.42 24.33
C LYS A 9 -7.30 17.68 25.17
N GLN A 10 -6.65 18.69 24.61
CA GLN A 10 -6.48 19.98 25.29
C GLN A 10 -7.81 20.71 25.54
N LEU A 11 -8.78 20.55 24.64
CA LEU A 11 -10.12 21.11 24.80
C LEU A 11 -10.87 20.40 25.93
N GLU A 12 -10.84 19.06 25.96
CA GLU A 12 -11.41 18.24 27.03
C GLU A 12 -10.77 18.56 28.39
N GLU A 13 -9.44 18.66 28.46
CA GLU A 13 -8.73 19.00 29.68
C GLU A 13 -9.11 20.39 30.20
N LYS A 14 -9.30 21.37 29.31
CA LYS A 14 -9.79 22.71 29.69
C LYS A 14 -11.23 22.68 30.20
N PHE A 15 -12.11 21.93 29.53
CA PHE A 15 -13.50 21.79 29.94
C PHE A 15 -13.62 21.12 31.32
N GLU A 16 -12.94 19.99 31.51
CA GLU A 16 -12.94 19.29 32.80
C GLU A 16 -12.35 20.15 33.92
N LYS A 17 -11.31 20.94 33.63
CA LYS A 17 -10.76 21.89 34.59
C LYS A 17 -11.77 22.97 34.98
N GLN A 18 -12.44 23.59 34.02
CA GLN A 18 -13.47 24.60 34.30
C GLN A 18 -14.64 24.02 35.09
N ARG A 19 -15.06 22.79 34.77
CA ARG A 19 -16.10 22.07 35.48
C ARG A 19 -15.69 21.74 36.92
N ALA A 20 -14.45 21.33 37.14
CA ALA A 20 -13.88 21.11 38.48
C ALA A 20 -13.82 22.42 39.27
N ASP A 21 -13.27 23.48 38.70
CA ASP A 21 -13.16 24.80 39.33
C ASP A 21 -14.54 25.39 39.71
N LEU A 22 -15.58 25.11 38.92
CA LEU A 22 -16.96 25.52 39.24
C LEU A 22 -17.51 24.71 40.43
N ARG A 23 -17.34 23.38 40.40
CA ARG A 23 -17.77 22.49 41.49
C ARG A 23 -17.09 22.85 42.81
N ASP A 24 -15.78 23.08 42.79
CA ASP A 24 -15.02 23.43 43.99
C ASP A 24 -15.48 24.76 44.60
N ARG A 25 -15.71 25.79 43.76
CA ARG A 25 -16.26 27.08 44.23
C ARG A 25 -17.62 26.91 44.90
N LEU A 26 -18.50 26.11 44.31
CA LEU A 26 -19.83 25.87 44.85
C LEU A 26 -19.78 25.03 46.13
N VAL A 27 -18.89 24.04 46.21
CA VAL A 27 -18.67 23.26 47.45
C VAL A 27 -18.19 24.17 48.57
N ILE A 28 -17.25 25.09 48.30
CA ILE A 28 -16.78 26.08 49.29
C ILE A 28 -17.96 26.93 49.77
N GLU A 29 -18.73 27.52 48.87
CA GLU A 29 -19.89 28.38 49.21
C GLU A 29 -20.94 27.63 50.04
N LEU A 30 -21.20 26.37 49.71
CA LEU A 30 -22.15 25.51 50.42
C LEU A 30 -21.63 25.15 51.82
N THR A 31 -20.33 24.93 51.96
CA THR A 31 -19.69 24.64 53.25
C THR A 31 -19.70 25.86 54.18
N GLU A 32 -19.40 27.05 53.66
CA GLU A 32 -19.47 28.31 54.40
C GLU A 32 -20.88 28.59 54.93
N LYS A 33 -21.89 28.42 54.07
CA LYS A 33 -23.30 28.59 54.44
C LYS A 33 -23.74 27.55 55.47
N LYS A 34 -23.30 26.30 55.34
CA LYS A 34 -23.55 25.25 56.33
C LYS A 34 -22.94 25.59 57.69
N MET A 35 -21.68 26.03 57.72
CA MET A 35 -21.04 26.44 58.98
C MET A 35 -21.74 27.64 59.63
N ALA A 36 -22.18 28.62 58.84
CA ALA A 36 -22.95 29.76 59.35
C ALA A 36 -24.28 29.31 60.00
N SER A 37 -25.01 28.40 59.34
CA SER A 37 -26.25 27.81 59.87
C SER A 37 -26.00 27.02 61.15
N GLU A 38 -24.95 26.19 61.20
CA GLU A 38 -24.57 25.43 62.40
C GLU A 38 -24.19 26.35 63.58
N GLN A 39 -23.50 27.46 63.30
CA GLN A 39 -23.15 28.45 64.32
C GLN A 39 -24.40 29.15 64.88
N ASN A 40 -25.39 29.45 64.02
CA ASN A 40 -26.69 29.97 64.45
C ASN A 40 -27.45 28.96 65.32
N LEU A 41 -27.47 27.69 64.92
CA LEU A 41 -28.07 26.59 65.70
C LEU A 41 -27.41 26.42 67.07
N ARG A 42 -26.08 26.53 67.17
CA ARG A 42 -25.36 26.45 68.45
C ARG A 42 -25.74 27.59 69.39
N LYS A 43 -25.91 28.82 68.89
CA LYS A 43 -26.36 29.98 69.69
C LYS A 43 -27.75 29.75 70.29
N LEU A 44 -28.59 28.95 69.65
CA LEU A 44 -29.95 28.65 70.12
C LEU A 44 -30.00 27.59 71.24
N LYS A 45 -29.01 26.68 71.34
CA LYS A 45 -29.06 25.46 72.21
C LYS A 45 -28.90 25.64 73.74
N GLY A 46 -29.09 26.84 74.31
CA GLY A 46 -28.82 27.11 75.74
C GLY A 46 -30.00 27.17 76.73
N SER A 47 -31.27 26.97 76.35
CA SER A 47 -32.41 27.04 77.31
C SER A 47 -33.66 26.29 76.83
N ASN A 48 -34.48 25.79 77.78
CA ASN A 48 -35.58 24.82 77.62
C ASN A 48 -36.95 25.43 77.21
N ASP A 49 -36.98 26.35 76.24
CA ASP A 49 -38.23 26.98 75.78
C ASP A 49 -38.76 26.38 74.47
N LYS A 50 -40.05 26.01 74.43
CA LYS A 50 -40.77 25.55 73.22
C LYS A 50 -40.62 26.51 72.03
N GLU A 51 -40.38 27.78 72.29
CA GLU A 51 -40.17 28.80 71.24
C GLU A 51 -38.85 28.61 70.49
N LYS A 52 -37.84 27.96 71.10
CA LYS A 52 -36.56 27.68 70.44
C LYS A 52 -36.64 26.51 69.48
N ASP A 53 -37.43 25.47 69.78
CA ASP A 53 -37.61 24.33 68.87
C ASP A 53 -38.23 24.79 67.54
N LYS A 54 -39.19 25.72 67.62
CA LYS A 54 -39.77 26.35 66.42
C LYS A 54 -38.71 27.11 65.61
N LYS A 55 -37.87 27.91 66.26
CA LYS A 55 -36.76 28.64 65.60
C LYS A 55 -35.71 27.71 65.00
N ILE A 56 -35.46 26.56 65.62
CA ILE A 56 -34.53 25.53 65.10
C ILE A 56 -35.06 24.91 63.81
N GLU A 57 -36.35 24.57 63.74
CA GLU A 57 -36.91 24.03 62.51
C GLU A 57 -37.02 25.07 61.39
N GLU A 58 -37.41 26.31 61.71
CA GLU A 58 -37.39 27.40 60.73
C GLU A 58 -35.98 27.59 60.11
N GLU A 59 -34.92 27.46 60.91
CA GLU A 59 -33.54 27.62 60.42
C GLU A 59 -33.05 26.40 59.62
N LYS A 60 -33.47 25.19 59.98
CA LYS A 60 -33.19 23.98 59.18
C LYS A 60 -33.89 24.02 57.83
N GLU A 61 -35.15 24.45 57.81
CA GLU A 61 -35.93 24.54 56.58
C GLU A 61 -35.33 25.59 55.62
N LYS A 62 -34.88 26.73 56.15
CA LYS A 62 -34.07 27.70 55.39
C LYS A 62 -32.78 27.09 54.84
N ALA A 63 -32.07 26.30 55.64
CA ALA A 63 -30.84 25.65 55.18
C ALA A 63 -31.10 24.65 54.05
N ILE A 64 -32.18 23.86 54.14
CA ILE A 64 -32.60 22.92 53.09
C ILE A 64 -32.95 23.68 51.81
N GLN A 65 -33.74 24.76 51.93
CA GLN A 65 -34.14 25.57 50.79
C GLN A 65 -32.93 26.21 50.10
N MET A 66 -31.97 26.72 50.88
CA MET A 66 -30.74 27.32 50.36
C MET A 66 -29.84 26.30 49.63
N VAL A 67 -29.74 25.06 50.14
CA VAL A 67 -29.02 23.97 49.47
C VAL A 67 -29.70 23.58 48.16
N ALA A 68 -31.04 23.52 48.15
CA ALA A 68 -31.81 23.24 46.94
C ALA A 68 -31.60 24.31 45.87
N GLU A 69 -31.63 25.60 46.24
CA GLU A 69 -31.37 26.72 45.34
C GLU A 69 -29.95 26.68 44.76
N LEU A 70 -28.93 26.43 45.60
CA LEU A 70 -27.54 26.31 45.14
C LEU A 70 -27.35 25.11 44.20
N THR A 71 -28.01 23.98 44.50
CA THR A 71 -27.94 22.78 43.65
C THR A 71 -28.61 23.03 42.30
N ALA A 72 -29.75 23.72 42.29
CA ALA A 72 -30.42 24.11 41.06
C ALA A 72 -29.55 25.05 40.22
N LYS A 73 -28.94 26.06 40.84
CA LYS A 73 -28.01 26.98 40.16
C LYS A 73 -26.81 26.25 39.57
N CYS A 74 -26.21 25.33 40.32
CA CYS A 74 -25.11 24.48 39.87
C CYS A 74 -25.50 23.68 38.62
N ASN A 75 -26.66 23.01 38.65
CA ASN A 75 -27.12 22.20 37.53
C ASN A 75 -27.37 23.04 36.29
N THR A 76 -27.93 24.24 36.43
CA THR A 76 -28.14 25.17 35.30
C THR A 76 -26.83 25.63 34.69
N GLU A 77 -25.84 26.01 35.50
CA GLU A 77 -24.52 26.44 35.00
C GLU A 77 -23.76 25.28 34.34
N VAL A 78 -23.83 24.07 34.91
CA VAL A 78 -23.22 22.87 34.30
C VAL A 78 -23.90 22.52 32.98
N SER A 79 -25.23 22.64 32.89
CA SER A 79 -25.97 22.40 31.64
C SER A 79 -25.57 23.41 30.56
N ALA A 80 -25.46 24.69 30.91
CA ALA A 80 -25.04 25.74 29.97
C ALA A 80 -23.62 25.49 29.45
N LEU A 81 -22.68 25.12 30.32
CA LEU A 81 -21.31 24.76 29.90
C LEU A 81 -21.29 23.53 28.98
N GLN A 82 -22.15 22.54 29.24
CA GLN A 82 -22.27 21.36 28.39
C GLN A 82 -22.78 21.72 26.99
N GLU A 83 -23.80 22.59 26.90
CA GLU A 83 -24.34 23.07 25.62
C GLU A 83 -23.29 23.85 24.81
N GLU A 84 -22.50 24.71 25.45
CA GLU A 84 -21.41 25.44 24.80
C GLU A 84 -20.32 24.50 24.27
N PHE A 85 -19.98 23.45 25.03
CA PHE A 85 -19.00 22.44 24.63
C PHE A 85 -19.50 21.62 23.43
N ASP A 86 -20.76 21.19 23.46
CA ASP A 86 -21.38 20.42 22.38
C ASP A 86 -21.46 21.25 21.09
N LEU A 87 -21.82 22.54 21.20
CA LEU A 87 -21.82 23.48 20.08
C LEU A 87 -20.41 23.63 19.48
N SER A 88 -19.40 23.82 20.32
CA SER A 88 -18.00 23.96 19.89
C SER A 88 -17.50 22.71 19.16
N THR A 89 -17.84 21.53 19.69
CA THR A 89 -17.52 20.23 19.07
C THR A 89 -18.18 20.09 17.71
N LYS A 90 -19.46 20.46 17.60
CA LYS A 90 -20.20 20.41 16.34
C LYS A 90 -19.59 21.31 15.27
N LEU A 91 -19.29 22.58 15.61
CA LEU A 91 -18.64 23.51 14.69
C LEU A 91 -17.28 23.01 14.19
N LEU A 92 -16.52 22.35 15.08
CA LEU A 92 -15.22 21.80 14.74
C LEU A 92 -15.32 20.60 13.80
N VAL A 93 -16.29 19.71 14.00
CA VAL A 93 -16.60 18.60 13.08
C VAL A 93 -17.03 19.13 11.71
N GLU A 94 -17.95 20.10 11.67
CA GLU A 94 -18.42 20.71 10.41
C GLU A 94 -17.28 21.39 9.64
N ALA A 95 -16.39 22.11 10.34
CA ALA A 95 -15.22 22.72 9.72
C ALA A 95 -14.26 21.67 9.15
N TYR A 96 -14.10 20.54 9.83
CA TYR A 96 -13.26 19.44 9.37
C TYR A 96 -13.88 18.71 8.17
N GLU A 97 -15.18 18.45 8.17
CA GLU A 97 -15.87 17.88 7.02
C GLU A 97 -15.76 18.77 5.79
N LYS A 98 -15.97 20.08 5.94
CA LYS A 98 -15.75 21.04 4.84
C LYS A 98 -14.32 21.02 4.32
N TYR A 99 -13.33 20.90 5.21
CA TYR A 99 -11.94 20.76 4.82
C TYR A 99 -11.69 19.47 4.03
N LEU A 100 -12.24 18.35 4.48
CA LEU A 100 -12.14 17.07 3.77
C LEU A 100 -12.86 17.10 2.41
N GLN A 101 -14.01 17.77 2.32
CA GLN A 101 -14.73 17.96 1.06
C GLN A 101 -13.99 18.88 0.09
N GLY A 102 -13.28 19.89 0.59
CA GLY A 102 -12.46 20.80 -0.22
C GLY A 102 -11.15 20.17 -0.70
N ILE A 103 -10.67 19.13 -0.01
CA ILE A 103 -9.58 18.29 -0.49
C ILE A 103 -10.21 17.18 -1.33
N ASP A 104 -10.49 17.48 -2.60
CA ASP A 104 -10.59 16.42 -3.61
C ASP A 104 -9.34 15.55 -3.42
N SER A 105 -9.53 14.28 -3.06
CA SER A 105 -8.41 13.37 -2.82
C SER A 105 -7.63 13.35 -4.12
N SER A 106 -6.47 14.02 -4.14
CA SER A 106 -5.69 14.15 -5.36
C SER A 106 -5.54 12.75 -5.95
N PRO A 107 -5.79 12.55 -7.26
CA PRO A 107 -5.81 11.22 -7.89
C PRO A 107 -4.54 10.38 -7.70
N LYS A 108 -3.51 10.99 -7.08
CA LYS A 108 -2.27 10.41 -6.55
C LYS A 108 -2.45 9.18 -5.65
N PHE A 109 -3.65 8.88 -5.11
CA PHE A 109 -3.90 7.69 -4.29
C PHE A 109 -4.58 6.53 -5.03
N LEU A 110 -4.98 6.71 -6.29
CA LEU A 110 -5.58 5.63 -7.05
C LEU A 110 -4.50 4.67 -7.55
N ASN A 111 -4.83 3.37 -7.56
CA ASN A 111 -3.95 2.38 -8.19
C ASN A 111 -3.79 2.71 -9.67
N LEU A 112 -2.57 2.66 -10.16
CA LEU A 112 -2.22 2.92 -11.55
C LEU A 112 -2.15 1.60 -12.30
N THR A 113 -2.97 1.45 -13.33
CA THR A 113 -2.88 0.33 -14.26
C THR A 113 -1.93 0.69 -15.39
N VAL A 114 -0.83 -0.04 -15.55
CA VAL A 114 0.15 0.18 -16.62
C VAL A 114 0.30 -1.06 -17.49
N ASN A 115 0.78 -0.86 -18.71
CA ASN A 115 1.28 -1.92 -19.57
C ASN A 115 2.80 -1.96 -19.47
N VAL A 116 3.41 -3.13 -19.48
CA VAL A 116 4.86 -3.27 -19.51
C VAL A 116 5.28 -3.91 -20.83
N SER A 117 6.19 -3.27 -21.54
CA SER A 117 6.76 -3.77 -22.78
C SER A 117 8.21 -4.18 -22.59
N LEU A 118 8.58 -5.36 -23.10
CA LEU A 118 9.95 -5.83 -23.24
C LEU A 118 10.28 -5.88 -24.74
N PRO A 119 10.78 -4.77 -25.33
CA PRO A 119 10.87 -4.64 -26.79
C PRO A 119 11.78 -5.69 -27.43
N LYS A 120 12.90 -6.02 -26.77
CA LYS A 120 13.88 -7.00 -27.26
C LYS A 120 13.28 -8.41 -27.44
N GLN A 121 12.35 -8.78 -26.56
CA GLN A 121 11.69 -10.09 -26.60
C GLN A 121 10.31 -10.04 -27.26
N GLN A 122 9.85 -8.85 -27.68
CA GLN A 122 8.52 -8.63 -28.25
C GLN A 122 7.39 -9.11 -27.32
N ILE A 123 7.59 -8.99 -26.00
CA ILE A 123 6.60 -9.37 -24.99
C ILE A 123 5.93 -8.11 -24.46
N THR A 124 4.60 -8.12 -24.37
CA THR A 124 3.83 -7.06 -23.74
C THR A 124 2.93 -7.63 -22.65
N LEU A 125 3.16 -7.21 -21.42
CA LEU A 125 2.35 -7.56 -20.26
C LEU A 125 1.29 -6.47 -20.07
N LYS A 126 0.02 -6.86 -20.17
CA LYS A 126 -1.11 -5.93 -20.06
C LYS A 126 -1.63 -5.84 -18.63
N SER A 127 -2.11 -4.66 -18.25
CA SER A 127 -2.89 -4.44 -17.03
C SER A 127 -2.18 -4.82 -15.72
N ILE A 128 -0.93 -4.36 -15.56
CA ILE A 128 -0.22 -4.47 -14.28
C ILE A 128 -0.71 -3.34 -13.37
N VAL A 129 -1.31 -3.73 -12.24
CA VAL A 129 -1.82 -2.77 -11.25
C VAL A 129 -0.71 -2.43 -10.26
N LEU A 130 -0.36 -1.15 -10.20
CA LEU A 130 0.62 -0.56 -9.29
C LEU A 130 -0.09 0.25 -8.21
N LYS A 131 0.34 0.07 -6.96
CA LYS A 131 -0.09 0.93 -5.85
C LYS A 131 0.66 2.26 -5.89
N PRO A 132 0.12 3.33 -5.27
CA PRO A 132 0.81 4.62 -5.18
C PRO A 132 2.19 4.57 -4.52
N THR A 133 2.45 3.56 -3.70
CA THR A 133 3.72 3.34 -3.00
C THR A 133 4.68 2.42 -3.75
N ASP A 134 4.24 1.78 -4.83
CA ASP A 134 5.06 0.80 -5.55
C ASP A 134 6.22 1.52 -6.27
N THR A 135 7.43 1.02 -6.06
CA THR A 135 8.66 1.47 -6.71
C THR A 135 9.01 0.55 -7.89
N THR A 136 10.13 0.82 -8.53
CA THR A 136 10.66 -0.04 -9.60
C THR A 136 10.95 -1.47 -9.13
N THR A 137 11.22 -1.69 -7.84
CA THR A 137 11.44 -3.03 -7.28
C THR A 137 10.16 -3.86 -7.25
N GLU A 138 9.05 -3.29 -6.77
CA GLU A 138 7.76 -3.96 -6.77
C GLU A 138 7.25 -4.20 -8.21
N LEU A 139 7.57 -3.28 -9.13
CA LEU A 139 7.31 -3.48 -10.56
C LEU A 139 8.09 -4.69 -11.11
N LYS A 140 9.40 -4.82 -10.80
CA LYS A 140 10.22 -5.98 -11.20
C LYS A 140 9.59 -7.30 -10.72
N GLN A 141 9.20 -7.36 -9.44
CA GLN A 141 8.55 -8.55 -8.88
C GLN A 141 7.25 -8.90 -9.61
N LYS A 142 6.37 -7.92 -9.86
CA LYS A 142 5.13 -8.13 -10.62
C LYS A 142 5.38 -8.63 -12.04
N ILE A 143 6.43 -8.14 -12.70
CA ILE A 143 6.84 -8.60 -14.03
C ILE A 143 7.31 -10.06 -13.97
N GLU A 144 8.14 -10.43 -12.99
CA GLU A 144 8.60 -11.80 -12.80
C GLU A 144 7.43 -12.77 -12.57
N GLU A 145 6.52 -12.43 -11.66
CA GLU A 145 5.32 -13.23 -11.37
C GLU A 145 4.50 -13.49 -12.65
N ARG A 146 4.31 -12.46 -13.48
CA ARG A 146 3.59 -12.57 -14.76
C ARG A 146 4.33 -13.42 -15.78
N LEU A 147 5.66 -13.34 -15.84
CA LEU A 147 6.47 -14.10 -16.78
C LEU A 147 6.60 -15.59 -16.39
N VAL A 148 6.57 -15.90 -15.09
CA VAL A 148 6.46 -17.28 -14.60
C VAL A 148 5.15 -17.93 -15.07
N LEU A 149 4.03 -17.20 -15.03
CA LEU A 149 2.74 -17.68 -15.55
C LEU A 149 2.79 -17.96 -17.06
N LEU A 150 3.59 -17.19 -17.81
CA LEU A 150 3.84 -17.41 -19.24
C LEU A 150 4.88 -18.51 -19.52
N LYS A 151 5.37 -19.22 -18.50
CA LYS A 151 6.43 -20.24 -18.58
C LYS A 151 7.73 -19.71 -19.19
N ASN A 152 8.02 -18.42 -19.00
CA ASN A 152 9.25 -17.80 -19.47
C ASN A 152 9.86 -16.89 -18.40
N PRO A 153 10.37 -17.46 -17.29
CA PRO A 153 10.87 -16.68 -16.18
C PRO A 153 12.09 -15.83 -16.57
N ILE A 154 12.25 -14.70 -15.87
CA ILE A 154 13.45 -13.86 -15.97
C ILE A 154 14.57 -14.59 -15.24
N SER A 155 15.74 -14.69 -15.89
CA SER A 155 16.93 -15.21 -15.24
C SER A 155 17.68 -14.14 -14.46
N ASP A 156 17.79 -12.93 -15.03
CA ASP A 156 18.45 -11.79 -14.41
C ASP A 156 17.99 -10.49 -15.04
N PHE A 157 17.76 -9.47 -14.19
CA PHE A 157 17.66 -8.08 -14.62
C PHE A 157 19.07 -7.50 -14.60
N GLY A 158 19.69 -7.40 -15.77
CA GLY A 158 21.03 -6.83 -15.91
C GLY A 158 21.15 -5.45 -15.25
N LYS A 159 22.36 -5.11 -14.83
CA LYS A 159 22.65 -3.81 -14.17
C LYS A 159 22.34 -2.59 -15.04
N ASP A 160 22.23 -2.81 -16.34
CA ASP A 160 21.89 -1.85 -17.38
C ASP A 160 20.38 -1.80 -17.68
N ALA A 161 19.54 -2.52 -16.94
CA ALA A 161 18.10 -2.50 -17.11
C ALA A 161 17.51 -1.14 -16.69
N VAL A 162 16.95 -0.41 -17.64
CA VAL A 162 16.36 0.91 -17.46
C VAL A 162 14.86 0.84 -17.76
N PHE A 163 14.06 1.45 -16.87
CA PHE A 163 12.61 1.52 -17.02
C PHE A 163 12.22 2.91 -17.54
N ILE A 164 11.55 2.94 -18.67
CA ILE A 164 11.14 4.16 -19.36
C ILE A 164 9.62 4.21 -19.41
N LEU A 165 9.03 5.25 -18.84
CA LEU A 165 7.59 5.47 -18.87
C LEU A 165 7.22 6.32 -20.09
N HIS A 166 6.29 5.79 -20.88
CA HIS A 166 5.70 6.44 -22.04
C HIS A 166 4.24 6.82 -21.71
N PRO A 167 3.93 8.11 -21.53
CA PRO A 167 2.56 8.56 -21.35
C PRO A 167 1.73 8.31 -22.63
N LEU A 168 0.46 7.91 -22.48
CA LEU A 168 -0.43 7.60 -23.61
C LEU A 168 -0.72 8.80 -24.52
N PHE A 169 -0.67 10.00 -23.96
CA PHE A 169 -0.93 11.24 -24.66
C PHE A 169 0.31 12.13 -24.45
N GLY A 170 1.25 12.06 -25.40
CA GLY A 170 2.29 13.07 -25.51
C GLY A 170 1.60 14.43 -25.64
N SER A 171 1.94 15.34 -24.75
CA SER A 171 1.42 16.70 -24.66
C SER A 171 1.86 17.54 -25.87
N ASP A 172 1.40 17.20 -27.06
CA ASP A 172 1.62 17.99 -28.28
C ASP A 172 0.31 18.67 -28.67
N GLU A 173 -0.08 19.70 -27.91
CA GLU A 173 -0.96 20.75 -28.48
C GLU A 173 -0.21 21.72 -29.39
N LYS A 174 1.12 21.61 -29.52
CA LYS A 174 1.90 22.41 -30.48
C LYS A 174 2.89 21.53 -31.21
N GLY A 175 2.38 20.87 -32.24
CA GLY A 175 3.11 19.93 -33.07
C GLY A 175 4.45 20.45 -33.60
N LYS A 176 5.31 19.45 -33.85
CA LYS A 176 6.70 19.49 -34.36
C LYS A 176 7.78 19.48 -33.27
N GLY A 177 7.95 18.33 -32.61
CA GLY A 177 9.18 18.05 -31.85
C GLY A 177 9.29 16.57 -31.45
N LYS A 178 10.06 15.80 -32.23
CA LYS A 178 10.73 14.52 -31.92
C LYS A 178 10.12 13.64 -30.79
N GLU A 179 9.66 12.44 -31.17
CA GLU A 179 9.16 11.36 -30.28
C GLU A 179 10.11 10.97 -29.11
N GLU A 180 11.38 11.37 -29.12
CA GLU A 180 12.37 11.00 -28.11
C GLU A 180 12.33 11.86 -26.83
N ASP A 181 11.73 13.06 -26.85
CA ASP A 181 11.86 14.04 -25.74
C ASP A 181 10.85 13.87 -24.58
N SER A 182 9.92 12.92 -24.65
CA SER A 182 8.92 12.68 -23.59
C SER A 182 9.19 11.44 -22.72
N ALA A 183 10.32 10.77 -22.91
CA ALA A 183 10.69 9.59 -22.15
C ALA A 183 11.04 9.93 -20.70
N ILE A 184 10.24 9.44 -19.74
CA ILE A 184 10.49 9.63 -18.31
C ILE A 184 11.25 8.40 -17.78
N TYR A 185 12.50 8.61 -17.38
CA TYR A 185 13.33 7.58 -16.77
C TYR A 185 12.95 7.35 -15.31
N LEU A 186 12.52 6.14 -14.98
CA LEU A 186 12.13 5.79 -13.61
C LEU A 186 13.40 5.56 -12.78
N LYS A 187 13.56 6.35 -11.72
CA LYS A 187 14.65 6.21 -10.74
C LYS A 187 14.34 5.08 -9.75
N GLU A 188 15.37 4.36 -9.33
CA GLU A 188 15.22 3.38 -8.25
C GLU A 188 14.73 4.05 -6.96
N LYS A 189 13.85 3.35 -6.23
CA LYS A 189 13.24 3.77 -4.94
C LYS A 189 12.27 4.95 -5.00
N VAL A 190 11.98 5.51 -6.18
CA VAL A 190 10.92 6.50 -6.33
C VAL A 190 9.62 5.79 -6.70
N ALA A 191 8.52 6.18 -6.04
CA ALA A 191 7.21 5.66 -6.38
C ALA A 191 6.83 6.06 -7.81
N ILE A 192 6.43 5.09 -8.63
CA ILE A 192 6.23 5.26 -10.08
C ILE A 192 5.17 6.33 -10.38
N VAL A 193 4.13 6.41 -9.55
CA VAL A 193 3.04 7.38 -9.67
C VAL A 193 3.53 8.83 -9.48
N LEU A 194 4.65 9.02 -8.76
CA LEU A 194 5.23 10.33 -8.46
C LEU A 194 6.37 10.72 -9.40
N CYS A 195 6.68 9.89 -10.41
CA CYS A 195 7.78 10.18 -11.34
C CYS A 195 7.48 11.30 -12.34
N SER A 196 6.21 11.73 -12.46
CA SER A 196 5.81 12.87 -13.28
C SER A 196 4.76 13.73 -12.59
N ASP A 197 4.75 15.02 -12.91
CA ASP A 197 3.67 15.94 -12.54
C ASP A 197 3.14 16.60 -13.83
N PRO A 198 1.91 16.27 -14.29
CA PRO A 198 0.91 15.44 -13.62
C PRO A 198 1.26 13.92 -13.58
N PRO A 199 0.62 13.14 -12.69
CA PRO A 199 0.79 11.68 -12.64
C PRO A 199 0.47 11.03 -13.99
N PRO A 200 1.09 9.88 -14.31
CA PRO A 200 0.83 9.22 -15.59
C PRO A 200 -0.63 8.74 -15.68
N PRO A 201 -1.26 8.84 -16.87
CA PRO A 201 -2.62 8.38 -17.07
C PRO A 201 -2.72 6.85 -16.97
N GLN A 202 -3.92 6.35 -16.64
CA GLN A 202 -4.24 4.92 -16.66
C GLN A 202 -3.98 4.33 -18.04
N GLY A 203 -3.34 3.17 -18.09
CA GLY A 203 -2.96 2.47 -19.32
C GLY A 203 -1.60 2.89 -19.90
N SER A 204 -0.85 3.79 -19.25
CA SER A 204 0.51 4.16 -19.66
C SER A 204 1.41 2.95 -19.84
N THR A 205 2.38 3.05 -20.76
CA THR A 205 3.28 1.93 -21.09
C THR A 205 4.66 2.17 -20.50
N ILE A 206 5.16 1.20 -19.74
CA ILE A 206 6.53 1.19 -19.24
C ILE A 206 7.35 0.23 -20.10
N SER A 207 8.34 0.75 -20.82
CA SER A 207 9.30 -0.05 -21.57
C SER A 207 10.49 -0.40 -20.69
N VAL A 208 10.84 -1.69 -20.64
CA VAL A 208 12.06 -2.15 -19.99
C VAL A 208 13.14 -2.31 -21.06
N MET A 209 14.12 -1.42 -21.04
CA MET A 209 15.28 -1.42 -21.93
C MET A 209 16.50 -1.97 -21.20
N GLY A 210 17.50 -2.47 -21.94
CA GLY A 210 18.75 -3.01 -21.37
C GLY A 210 18.78 -4.54 -21.22
N GLY A 211 19.72 -5.03 -20.43
CA GLY A 211 20.08 -6.44 -20.26
C GLY A 211 19.08 -7.29 -19.48
N VAL A 212 17.81 -7.33 -19.88
CA VAL A 212 16.89 -8.34 -19.36
C VAL A 212 17.16 -9.66 -20.08
N THR A 213 17.50 -10.71 -19.32
CA THR A 213 17.72 -12.05 -19.85
C THR A 213 16.62 -12.98 -19.39
N LEU A 214 15.83 -13.49 -20.34
CA LEU A 214 14.86 -14.54 -20.06
C LEU A 214 15.53 -15.91 -20.12
N GLU A 215 14.94 -16.90 -19.47
CA GLU A 215 15.39 -18.27 -19.64
C GLU A 215 15.26 -18.76 -21.09
N SER A 216 14.27 -18.26 -21.85
CA SER A 216 14.16 -18.51 -23.29
C SER A 216 15.34 -17.97 -24.09
N ASP A 217 15.97 -16.90 -23.62
CA ASP A 217 17.03 -16.18 -24.32
C ASP A 217 18.40 -16.79 -24.05
N LYS A 218 18.52 -17.59 -22.98
CA LYS A 218 19.73 -18.36 -22.74
C LYS A 218 20.00 -19.23 -23.97
N PRO A 219 21.25 -19.30 -24.45
CA PRO A 219 21.59 -20.16 -25.57
C PRO A 219 21.17 -21.58 -25.20
N LYS A 220 20.17 -22.12 -25.92
CA LYS A 220 19.66 -23.46 -25.63
C LYS A 220 20.82 -24.44 -25.70
N GLN A 221 21.15 -25.07 -24.58
CA GLN A 221 22.30 -25.98 -24.52
C GLN A 221 21.89 -27.34 -25.06
N CYS A 222 22.64 -27.82 -26.05
CA CYS A 222 22.46 -29.20 -26.50
C CYS A 222 23.06 -30.16 -25.47
N PHE A 223 22.67 -31.43 -25.53
CA PHE A 223 23.15 -32.47 -24.61
C PHE A 223 24.67 -32.62 -24.57
N THR A 224 25.38 -32.15 -25.61
CA THR A 224 26.85 -32.16 -25.68
C THR A 224 27.53 -31.04 -24.89
N GLN A 225 26.81 -29.98 -24.51
CA GLN A 225 27.35 -28.86 -23.74
C GLN A 225 27.09 -28.96 -22.23
N LEU A 226 26.14 -29.81 -21.82
CA LEU A 226 25.86 -30.06 -20.41
C LEU A 226 26.88 -31.04 -19.83
N PRO A 227 27.26 -30.90 -18.55
CA PRO A 227 28.10 -31.90 -17.87
C PRO A 227 27.37 -33.25 -17.89
N PHE A 228 27.86 -34.17 -18.72
CA PHE A 228 27.26 -35.47 -18.90
C PHE A 228 27.73 -36.43 -17.82
N GLU A 229 26.80 -36.88 -16.98
CA GLU A 229 27.03 -37.99 -16.06
C GLU A 229 26.24 -39.21 -16.54
N LYS A 230 26.96 -40.31 -16.80
CA LYS A 230 26.42 -41.55 -17.35
C LYS A 230 25.23 -42.04 -16.50
N GLY A 231 24.04 -42.07 -17.11
CA GLY A 231 22.83 -42.63 -16.49
C GLY A 231 22.09 -41.73 -15.50
N LYS A 232 22.53 -40.49 -15.24
CA LYS A 232 21.83 -39.57 -14.31
C LYS A 232 20.75 -38.73 -14.99
N SER A 233 21.01 -38.16 -16.16
CA SER A 233 20.07 -37.27 -16.86
C SER A 233 19.18 -38.07 -17.82
N GLN A 234 17.87 -37.77 -17.83
CA GLN A 234 16.93 -38.30 -18.82
C GLN A 234 16.84 -37.35 -20.04
N CYS A 235 16.71 -37.92 -21.24
CA CYS A 235 16.59 -37.17 -22.47
C CYS A 235 15.69 -37.90 -23.47
N SER A 236 14.81 -37.14 -24.12
CA SER A 236 13.99 -37.61 -25.23
C SER A 236 14.70 -37.37 -26.56
N TYR A 237 14.77 -38.43 -27.35
CA TYR A 237 15.38 -38.48 -28.68
C TYR A 237 14.31 -38.60 -29.77
N TYR A 238 14.57 -37.94 -30.88
CA TYR A 238 13.68 -37.86 -32.03
C TYR A 238 14.42 -38.27 -33.31
N THR A 239 13.64 -38.66 -34.31
CA THR A 239 14.09 -38.92 -35.66
C THR A 239 13.63 -37.79 -36.58
N CYS A 240 14.55 -37.18 -37.31
CA CYS A 240 14.23 -36.16 -38.32
C CYS A 240 14.11 -36.80 -39.70
N LEU A 241 12.90 -36.84 -40.24
CA LEU A 241 12.60 -37.47 -41.53
C LEU A 241 13.19 -36.68 -42.70
N THR A 242 13.20 -35.35 -42.59
CA THR A 242 13.78 -34.43 -43.59
C THR A 242 15.31 -34.56 -43.69
N CYS A 243 16.00 -35.01 -42.64
CA CYS A 243 17.47 -35.05 -42.57
C CYS A 243 18.05 -36.43 -42.90
N LYS A 244 17.51 -37.09 -43.92
CA LYS A 244 17.86 -38.49 -44.29
C LYS A 244 17.63 -39.47 -43.14
N LYS A 245 16.49 -39.33 -42.42
CA LYS A 245 16.11 -40.19 -41.28
C LYS A 245 17.20 -40.26 -40.19
N MET A 246 17.72 -39.10 -39.77
CA MET A 246 18.67 -39.03 -38.67
C MET A 246 17.96 -39.33 -37.35
N ASN A 247 18.33 -40.43 -36.70
CA ASN A 247 17.85 -40.83 -35.37
C ASN A 247 18.72 -40.17 -34.27
N TRP A 248 18.30 -40.25 -33.01
CA TRP A 248 19.05 -39.77 -31.84
C TRP A 248 19.30 -38.25 -31.83
N ILE A 249 18.28 -37.48 -32.20
CA ILE A 249 18.28 -36.01 -32.08
C ILE A 249 17.65 -35.64 -30.74
N CYS A 250 18.38 -34.96 -29.85
CA CYS A 250 17.80 -34.53 -28.57
C CYS A 250 16.70 -33.46 -28.77
N ALA A 251 15.76 -33.37 -27.83
CA ALA A 251 14.67 -32.39 -27.84
C ALA A 251 15.13 -30.96 -28.17
N THR A 252 16.23 -30.49 -27.57
CA THR A 252 16.79 -29.16 -27.84
C THR A 252 17.20 -28.96 -29.30
N CYS A 253 17.80 -29.99 -29.92
CA CYS A 253 18.20 -29.91 -31.33
C CYS A 253 16.98 -29.96 -32.26
N VAL A 254 15.87 -30.59 -31.85
CA VAL A 254 14.61 -30.54 -32.61
C VAL A 254 14.12 -29.10 -32.73
N ASP A 255 14.05 -28.38 -31.60
CA ASP A 255 13.55 -27.01 -31.56
C ASP A 255 14.42 -26.00 -32.31
N VAL A 256 15.74 -26.19 -32.30
CA VAL A 256 16.70 -25.20 -32.79
C VAL A 256 17.28 -25.59 -34.15
N CYS A 257 17.91 -26.76 -34.24
CA CYS A 257 18.63 -27.19 -35.44
C CYS A 257 17.70 -27.77 -36.50
N HIS A 258 16.53 -28.26 -36.08
CA HIS A 258 15.54 -28.88 -36.96
C HIS A 258 14.20 -28.15 -36.91
N LYS A 259 14.22 -26.84 -36.61
CA LYS A 259 13.03 -26.00 -36.63
C LYS A 259 12.40 -26.04 -38.02
N GLY A 260 11.15 -26.51 -38.09
CA GLY A 260 10.41 -26.66 -39.36
C GLY A 260 10.64 -27.98 -40.09
N HIS A 261 11.43 -28.92 -39.56
CA HIS A 261 11.52 -30.27 -40.10
C HIS A 261 10.44 -31.19 -39.53
N GLU A 262 10.05 -32.20 -40.30
CA GLU A 262 9.21 -33.27 -39.78
C GLU A 262 10.04 -34.19 -38.88
N THR A 263 9.70 -34.20 -37.59
CA THR A 263 10.34 -35.04 -36.58
C THR A 263 9.33 -35.98 -35.94
N LYS A 264 9.77 -37.19 -35.60
CA LYS A 264 8.96 -38.18 -34.88
C LYS A 264 9.69 -38.61 -33.62
N PRO A 265 8.98 -38.83 -32.49
CA PRO A 265 9.58 -39.44 -31.31
C PRO A 265 10.28 -40.75 -31.67
N TYR A 266 11.53 -40.90 -31.24
CA TYR A 266 12.31 -42.12 -31.46
C TYR A 266 12.40 -42.91 -30.15
N ILE A 267 12.91 -42.29 -29.09
CA ILE A 267 12.97 -42.85 -27.74
C ILE A 267 12.70 -41.73 -26.75
N LEU A 268 11.68 -41.88 -25.91
CA LEU A 268 11.33 -40.90 -24.87
C LEU A 268 11.97 -41.29 -23.53
N ASP A 269 12.33 -40.29 -22.73
CA ASP A 269 12.81 -40.44 -21.34
C ASP A 269 14.01 -41.40 -21.16
N HIS A 270 14.86 -41.49 -22.18
CA HIS A 270 16.03 -42.37 -22.18
C HIS A 270 17.12 -41.86 -21.23
N LYS A 271 17.85 -42.78 -20.58
CA LYS A 271 19.07 -42.48 -19.82
C LYS A 271 20.30 -42.79 -20.69
N PRO A 272 20.80 -41.83 -21.48
CA PRO A 272 21.91 -42.07 -22.40
C PRO A 272 23.19 -42.47 -21.68
N ASN A 273 23.98 -43.31 -22.35
CA ASN A 273 25.31 -43.73 -21.93
C ASN A 273 26.44 -42.89 -22.56
N TRP A 274 26.10 -41.93 -23.42
CA TRP A 274 27.04 -41.09 -24.18
C TRP A 274 26.53 -39.65 -24.38
N ALA A 275 27.44 -38.67 -24.34
CA ALA A 275 27.17 -37.22 -24.37
C ALA A 275 26.95 -36.59 -25.77
N CYS A 276 26.44 -37.33 -26.76
CA CYS A 276 26.32 -36.80 -28.12
C CYS A 276 24.95 -37.03 -28.76
N CYS A 277 24.36 -35.93 -29.21
CA CYS A 277 23.29 -35.91 -30.19
C CYS A 277 23.87 -36.14 -31.60
N TYR A 278 23.17 -36.92 -32.44
CA TYR A 278 23.65 -37.21 -33.80
C TYR A 278 23.73 -35.97 -34.68
N CYS A 279 23.00 -34.91 -34.33
CA CYS A 279 23.11 -33.60 -34.97
C CYS A 279 24.55 -33.04 -34.92
N VAL A 280 25.26 -33.25 -33.81
CA VAL A 280 26.66 -32.83 -33.63
C VAL A 280 27.61 -33.72 -34.44
N LYS A 281 27.44 -35.05 -34.34
CA LYS A 281 28.25 -36.05 -35.07
C LYS A 281 28.22 -35.82 -36.58
N MET A 282 27.07 -35.42 -37.09
CA MET A 282 26.83 -35.16 -38.52
C MET A 282 27.12 -33.71 -38.93
N LYS A 283 27.72 -32.90 -38.04
CA LYS A 283 28.08 -31.49 -38.25
C LYS A 283 26.91 -30.59 -38.69
N LYS A 284 25.67 -30.94 -38.30
CA LYS A 284 24.45 -30.16 -38.58
C LYS A 284 23.99 -29.32 -37.39
N CYS A 285 24.62 -29.47 -36.23
CA CYS A 285 24.22 -28.75 -35.02
C CYS A 285 24.63 -27.28 -35.09
N THR A 286 23.65 -26.38 -35.01
CA THR A 286 23.88 -24.93 -34.98
C THR A 286 24.18 -24.42 -33.57
N ILE A 287 23.84 -25.19 -32.53
CA ILE A 287 24.02 -24.84 -31.11
C ILE A 287 25.50 -24.83 -30.67
N VAL A 288 26.34 -25.69 -31.27
CA VAL A 288 27.71 -25.96 -30.78
C VAL A 288 28.75 -24.96 -31.27
N LYS A 289 28.38 -23.92 -32.06
CA LYS A 289 29.35 -22.92 -32.52
C LYS A 289 29.73 -21.93 -31.39
N LYS A 290 30.52 -22.39 -30.43
CA LYS A 290 31.49 -21.56 -29.70
C LYS A 290 32.84 -22.28 -29.76
N LYS A 291 33.76 -21.74 -30.58
CA LYS A 291 35.19 -21.89 -30.34
C LYS A 291 35.56 -21.06 -29.12
#